data_AF-X0RIE0-F1
#
_entry.id   AF-X0RIE0-F1
#
_cell.length_a   1.000
_cell.length_b   1.000
_cell.length_c   1.000
_cell.angle_alpha   90.00
_cell.angle_beta   90.00
_cell.angle_gamma   90.00
#
_symmetry.space_group_name_H-M   'P 1'
#
loop_
_entity.id
_entity.type
_entity.pdbx_description
1 polymer ?
#
loop_
_entity_poly.entity_id
_entity_poly.type
_entity_poly.pdbx_seq_one_letter_code
_entity_poly.pdbx_strand_id
1 'polypeptide(L)'
;MRQYSETLTAATNSRGVLDIDTVKGCYFGMKTYPDGGCYKLCYAAKIAARYKIDFSKSIIRKDINHSRIEKAVIRHKLPWFRVGTMGDPSYSWNYTIKVCEWLSRFKTPVIITKHWVPMSNDHISALKKCGAIVNTSTSPLDSRAEIDYRVNTFKSLKKLGVKSVLRVVSVKFGADSKYDEKKHIQDRLFLNTPIIDNPLRIMINDNRVVSGQIVVQKHKGAVGGSTVSISNKATYLGKCGLCPDQCGVEFNKLWVGGYKMTKGEDDSKMVPCKYDPKAMNQIEMFTDT
;
A
#
# COMPACT_ATOMS: atom_id res chain seq x y z
N MET A 1 15.06 20.04 9.74
CA MET A 1 14.47 19.24 8.63
C MET A 1 13.29 20.01 8.05
N ARG A 2 12.99 19.84 6.76
CA ARG A 2 11.81 20.43 6.10
C ARG A 2 10.54 19.68 6.51
N GLN A 3 9.38 20.34 6.46
CA GLN A 3 8.09 19.66 6.61
C GLN A 3 7.53 19.26 5.24
N TYR A 4 6.57 18.32 5.24
CA TYR A 4 5.77 18.06 4.06
C TYR A 4 4.85 19.26 3.76
N SER A 5 4.62 19.52 2.47
CA SER A 5 3.60 20.48 2.04
C SER A 5 2.19 19.94 2.25
N GLU A 6 1.27 20.84 2.61
CA GLU A 6 -0.17 20.59 2.75
C GLU A 6 -0.90 20.42 1.40
N THR A 7 -0.22 20.61 0.27
CA THR A 7 -0.85 20.42 -1.05
C THR A 7 -1.11 18.96 -1.36
N LEU A 8 -2.35 18.55 -1.62
CA LEU A 8 -2.67 17.18 -2.07
C LEU A 8 -2.13 16.94 -3.47
N THR A 9 -1.50 15.78 -3.70
CA THR A 9 -0.93 15.43 -5.01
C THR A 9 -1.32 14.02 -5.41
N ALA A 10 -1.58 13.82 -6.70
CA ALA A 10 -1.69 12.51 -7.32
C ALA A 10 -0.42 12.22 -8.13
N ALA A 11 0.34 11.19 -7.76
CA ALA A 11 1.62 10.89 -8.39
C ALA A 11 1.81 9.38 -8.60
N THR A 12 2.32 8.99 -9.78
CA THR A 12 2.61 7.57 -10.05
C THR A 12 3.98 7.20 -9.47
N ASN A 13 4.03 6.19 -8.60
CA ASN A 13 5.28 5.72 -8.01
C ASN A 13 6.04 4.73 -8.92
N SER A 14 7.22 4.31 -8.47
CA SER A 14 8.09 3.37 -9.19
C SER A 14 7.49 1.97 -9.40
N ARG A 15 6.42 1.61 -8.68
CA ARG A 15 5.65 0.38 -8.91
C ARG A 15 4.52 0.57 -9.93
N GLY A 16 4.35 1.77 -10.47
CA GLY A 16 3.31 2.10 -11.44
C GLY A 16 1.93 2.32 -10.83
N VAL A 17 1.85 2.66 -9.54
CA VAL A 17 0.60 2.95 -8.81
C VAL A 17 0.44 4.44 -8.64
N LEU A 18 -0.76 4.97 -8.89
CA LEU A 18 -1.12 6.33 -8.51
C LEU A 18 -1.34 6.43 -7.00
N ASP A 19 -0.46 7.14 -6.32
CA ASP A 19 -0.58 7.47 -4.91
C ASP A 19 -1.26 8.84 -4.74
N ILE A 20 -2.23 8.89 -3.85
CA ILE A 20 -2.95 10.10 -3.39
C ILE A 20 -2.93 10.08 -1.87
N ASP A 21 -1.76 10.39 -1.30
CA ASP A 21 -1.57 10.39 0.14
C ASP A 21 -2.24 11.62 0.76
N THR A 22 -3.34 11.40 1.46
CA THR A 22 -4.12 12.40 2.23
C THR A 22 -3.39 12.85 3.50
N VAL A 23 -2.53 11.97 4.02
CA VAL A 23 -1.60 12.24 5.12
C VAL A 23 -0.20 11.84 4.67
N LYS A 24 0.78 12.72 4.90
CA LYS A 24 2.21 12.41 4.77
C LYS A 24 2.90 12.53 6.11
N GLY A 25 3.90 11.66 6.33
CA GLY A 25 4.48 11.48 7.65
C GLY A 25 3.65 10.52 8.51
N CYS A 26 4.27 10.01 9.56
CA CYS A 26 3.63 9.04 10.45
C CYS A 26 4.09 9.27 11.90
N TYR A 27 3.43 10.21 12.58
CA TYR A 27 3.71 10.51 13.99
C TYR A 27 3.63 9.27 14.87
N PHE A 28 2.53 8.51 14.81
CA PHE A 28 2.36 7.32 15.66
C PHE A 28 3.40 6.24 15.35
N GLY A 29 3.67 5.97 14.08
CA GLY A 29 4.68 4.99 13.70
C GLY A 29 6.09 5.38 14.15
N MET A 30 6.43 6.67 14.12
CA MET A 30 7.70 7.18 14.65
C MET A 30 7.71 7.25 16.17
N LYS A 31 6.58 7.48 16.84
CA LYS A 31 6.48 7.43 18.30
C LYS A 31 6.68 6.01 18.83
N THR A 32 6.04 5.03 18.18
CA THR A 32 6.17 3.61 18.54
C THR A 32 7.54 3.05 18.16
N TYR A 33 8.10 3.49 17.03
CA TYR A 33 9.39 3.03 16.52
C TYR A 33 10.27 4.24 16.14
N PRO A 34 10.92 4.91 17.11
CA PRO A 34 11.65 6.15 16.88
C PRO A 34 12.82 6.01 15.90
N ASP A 35 13.42 4.83 15.84
CA ASP A 35 14.62 4.56 15.02
C ASP A 35 14.26 4.19 13.57
N GLY A 36 13.47 5.02 12.89
CA GLY A 36 13.16 4.87 11.46
C GLY A 36 11.82 4.20 11.15
N GLY A 37 10.86 4.28 12.07
CA GLY A 37 9.49 3.82 11.89
C GLY A 37 9.36 2.29 11.97
N CYS A 38 8.23 1.75 11.47
CA CYS A 38 7.89 0.32 11.58
C CYS A 38 9.10 -0.60 11.37
N TYR A 39 9.43 -1.39 12.40
CA TYR A 39 10.54 -2.36 12.43
C TYR A 39 11.93 -1.78 12.19
N LYS A 40 12.09 -0.47 12.38
CA LYS A 40 13.28 0.33 12.01
C LYS A 40 13.57 0.35 10.50
N LEU A 41 12.55 0.03 9.70
CA LEU A 41 12.68 -0.26 8.26
C LEU A 41 11.61 0.42 7.41
N CYS A 42 10.91 1.42 7.96
CA CYS A 42 9.85 2.10 7.22
C CYS A 42 10.43 2.76 5.94
N TYR A 43 9.98 2.30 4.78
CA TYR A 43 10.43 2.81 3.49
C TYR A 43 10.16 4.31 3.34
N ALA A 44 8.98 4.78 3.77
CA ALA A 44 8.61 6.18 3.70
C ALA A 44 9.49 7.06 4.61
N ALA A 45 9.83 6.59 5.81
CA ALA A 45 10.76 7.29 6.71
C ALA A 45 12.16 7.40 6.10
N LYS A 46 12.68 6.32 5.48
CA LYS A 46 13.98 6.32 4.80
C LYS A 46 14.02 7.29 3.62
N ILE A 47 12.95 7.35 2.82
CA ILE A 47 12.84 8.34 1.74
C ILE A 47 12.83 9.75 2.31
N ALA A 48 11.99 10.01 3.31
CA ALA A 48 11.88 11.34 3.93
C ALA A 48 13.25 11.82 4.44
N ALA A 49 13.98 10.96 5.15
CA ALA A 49 15.33 11.24 5.63
C ALA A 49 16.30 11.60 4.49
N ARG A 50 16.27 10.84 3.37
CA ARG A 50 17.07 11.14 2.17
C ARG A 50 16.83 12.55 1.63
N TYR A 51 15.57 13.01 1.68
CA TYR A 51 15.19 14.35 1.24
C TYR A 51 15.19 15.40 2.37
N LYS A 52 15.75 15.08 3.54
CA LYS A 52 15.81 15.96 4.73
C LYS A 52 14.43 16.44 5.19
N ILE A 53 13.40 15.59 5.08
CA ILE A 53 12.03 15.83 5.50
C ILE A 53 11.76 15.17 6.85
N ASP A 54 11.10 15.89 7.75
CA ASP A 54 10.65 15.39 9.04
C ASP A 54 9.45 14.43 8.88
N PHE A 55 9.73 13.13 8.95
CA PHE A 55 8.69 12.10 8.88
C PHE A 55 7.92 11.89 10.19
N SER A 56 8.44 12.40 11.31
CA SER A 56 7.81 12.26 12.63
C SER A 56 6.56 13.13 12.79
N LYS A 57 6.35 14.07 11.87
CA LYS A 57 5.14 14.91 11.83
C LYS A 57 4.19 14.41 10.76
N SER A 58 2.95 14.12 11.17
CA SER A 58 1.87 13.83 10.23
C SER A 58 1.24 15.13 9.74
N ILE A 59 1.29 15.36 8.44
CA ILE A 59 0.67 16.51 7.78
C ILE A 59 -0.54 16.05 6.97
N ILE A 60 -1.70 16.64 7.25
CA ILE A 60 -2.93 16.44 6.47
C ILE A 60 -2.85 17.35 5.25
N ARG A 61 -3.01 16.81 4.06
CA ARG A 61 -2.75 17.54 2.81
C ARG A 61 -4.04 18.11 2.23
N LYS A 62 -4.47 19.28 2.75
CA LYS A 62 -5.77 19.90 2.48
C LYS A 62 -5.79 20.90 1.31
N ASP A 63 -4.66 21.34 0.77
CA ASP A 63 -4.69 22.28 -0.37
C ASP A 63 -4.87 21.48 -1.65
N ILE A 64 -6.08 21.56 -2.23
CA ILE A 64 -6.50 20.69 -3.33
C ILE A 64 -6.62 21.49 -4.62
N ASN A 65 -5.96 21.03 -5.67
CA ASN A 65 -6.34 21.37 -7.04
C ASN A 65 -7.22 20.23 -7.60
N HIS A 66 -8.54 20.41 -7.54
CA HIS A 66 -9.51 19.36 -7.87
C HIS A 66 -9.33 18.85 -9.31
N SER A 67 -9.31 19.76 -10.29
CA SER A 67 -9.20 19.41 -11.71
C SER A 67 -7.93 18.61 -12.01
N ARG A 68 -6.78 19.02 -11.45
CA ARG A 68 -5.50 18.34 -11.67
C ARG A 68 -5.53 16.91 -11.12
N ILE A 69 -6.08 16.72 -9.93
CA ILE A 69 -6.16 15.40 -9.29
C ILE A 69 -7.13 14.49 -10.04
N GLU A 70 -8.32 14.97 -10.40
CA GLU A 70 -9.29 14.17 -11.16
C GLU A 70 -8.72 13.74 -12.51
N LYS A 71 -8.08 14.66 -13.26
CA LYS A 71 -7.40 14.33 -14.52
C LYS A 71 -6.34 13.25 -14.32
N ALA A 72 -5.53 13.33 -13.26
CA ALA A 72 -4.51 12.32 -12.96
C ALA A 72 -5.13 10.96 -12.59
N VAL A 73 -6.22 10.96 -11.81
CA VAL A 73 -6.97 9.74 -11.48
C VAL A 73 -7.53 9.12 -12.75
N ILE A 74 -8.31 9.85 -13.54
CA ILE A 74 -8.96 9.37 -14.76
C ILE A 74 -7.94 8.77 -15.74
N ARG A 75 -6.83 9.46 -15.99
CA ARG A 75 -5.78 9.04 -16.93
C ARG A 75 -4.97 7.84 -16.46
N HIS A 76 -4.98 7.52 -15.16
CA HIS A 76 -4.16 6.41 -14.66
C HIS A 76 -4.68 5.06 -15.15
N LYS A 77 -3.77 4.17 -15.56
CA LYS A 77 -4.14 2.90 -16.20
C LYS A 77 -4.79 1.87 -15.26
N LEU A 78 -4.44 1.87 -13.98
CA LEU A 78 -5.02 0.92 -13.01
C LEU A 78 -6.43 1.37 -12.65
N PRO A 79 -7.39 0.47 -12.38
CA PRO A 79 -8.77 0.83 -12.04
C PRO A 79 -8.91 1.32 -10.58
N TRP A 80 -7.78 1.55 -9.91
CA TRP A 80 -7.70 1.93 -8.51
C TRP A 80 -6.56 2.92 -8.28
N PHE A 81 -6.64 3.66 -7.18
CA PHE A 81 -5.55 4.50 -6.67
C PHE A 81 -5.29 4.15 -5.21
N ARG A 82 -4.12 4.53 -4.70
CA ARG A 82 -3.67 4.16 -3.36
C ARG A 82 -3.59 5.36 -2.44
N VAL A 83 -3.94 5.16 -1.18
CA VAL A 83 -3.73 6.09 -0.07
C VAL A 83 -2.92 5.37 1.02
N GLY A 84 -1.90 6.03 1.56
CA GLY A 84 -1.09 5.49 2.67
C GLY A 84 0.26 4.91 2.24
N THR A 85 0.87 5.47 1.20
CA THR A 85 2.23 5.10 0.77
C THR A 85 3.29 5.87 1.56
N MET A 86 3.12 7.18 1.75
CA MET A 86 4.08 8.06 2.44
C MET A 86 3.60 8.57 3.81
N GLY A 87 2.69 7.84 4.44
CA GLY A 87 2.12 8.18 5.75
C GLY A 87 1.08 7.15 6.16
N ASP A 88 0.37 7.41 7.25
CA ASP A 88 -0.79 6.59 7.64
C ASP A 88 -2.09 7.40 7.57
N PRO A 89 -3.05 7.01 6.72
CA PRO A 89 -4.29 7.74 6.54
C PRO A 89 -5.18 7.73 7.79
N SER A 90 -4.97 6.79 8.73
CA SER A 90 -5.75 6.75 9.97
C SER A 90 -5.58 8.01 10.81
N TYR A 91 -4.46 8.72 10.66
CA TYR A 91 -4.24 9.99 11.36
C TYR A 91 -5.36 11.01 11.11
N SER A 92 -6.04 10.93 9.95
CA SER A 92 -7.24 11.72 9.69
C SER A 92 -8.23 10.92 8.84
N TRP A 93 -8.99 10.04 9.49
CA TRP A 93 -10.05 9.29 8.82
C TRP A 93 -11.07 10.19 8.13
N ASN A 94 -11.52 11.25 8.80
CA ASN A 94 -12.46 12.22 8.23
C ASN A 94 -12.00 12.75 6.87
N TYR A 95 -10.75 13.24 6.80
CA TYR A 95 -10.23 13.81 5.55
C TYR A 95 -9.92 12.74 4.52
N THR A 96 -9.35 11.60 4.95
CA THR A 96 -9.09 10.46 4.06
C THR A 96 -10.36 9.99 3.36
N ILE A 97 -11.44 9.82 4.11
CA ILE A 97 -12.72 9.35 3.59
C ILE A 97 -13.32 10.38 2.65
N LYS A 98 -13.28 11.68 2.99
CA LYS A 98 -13.75 12.76 2.09
C LYS A 98 -13.07 12.70 0.71
N VAL A 99 -11.76 12.47 0.68
CA VAL A 99 -11.01 12.31 -0.59
C VAL A 99 -11.39 11.01 -1.30
N CYS A 100 -11.57 9.91 -0.57
CA CYS A 100 -12.00 8.64 -1.14
C CYS A 100 -13.40 8.74 -1.76
N GLU A 101 -14.37 9.34 -1.07
CA GLU A 101 -15.73 9.56 -1.58
C GLU A 101 -15.69 10.38 -2.86
N TRP A 102 -14.94 11.50 -2.86
CA TRP A 102 -14.79 12.36 -4.02
C TRP A 102 -14.23 11.63 -5.26
N LEU A 103 -13.20 10.80 -5.09
CA LEU A 103 -12.49 10.16 -6.19
C LEU A 103 -13.02 8.76 -6.55
N SER A 104 -13.85 8.17 -5.69
CA SER A 104 -14.40 6.82 -5.87
C SER A 104 -15.25 6.66 -7.14
N ARG A 105 -15.88 7.74 -7.60
CA ARG A 105 -16.60 7.79 -8.87
C ARG A 105 -15.74 7.55 -10.10
N PHE A 106 -14.42 7.75 -9.99
CA PHE A 106 -13.49 7.54 -11.10
C PHE A 106 -12.77 6.21 -10.98
N LYS A 107 -12.27 5.87 -9.78
CA LYS A 107 -11.45 4.67 -9.53
C LYS A 107 -11.62 4.19 -8.09
N THR A 108 -11.43 2.89 -7.89
CA THR A 108 -11.56 2.27 -6.56
C THR A 108 -10.46 2.78 -5.61
N PRO A 109 -10.81 3.35 -4.44
CA PRO A 109 -9.83 3.73 -3.44
C PRO A 109 -9.25 2.49 -2.74
N VAL A 110 -7.92 2.39 -2.68
CA VAL A 110 -7.21 1.37 -1.90
C VAL A 110 -6.47 2.06 -0.76
N ILE A 111 -6.86 1.78 0.47
CA ILE A 111 -6.27 2.38 1.67
C ILE A 111 -5.33 1.37 2.33
N ILE A 112 -4.07 1.73 2.53
CA ILE A 112 -3.12 0.95 3.32
C ILE A 112 -2.91 1.66 4.65
N THR A 113 -3.10 0.94 5.75
CA THR A 113 -3.00 1.54 7.09
C THR A 113 -2.57 0.51 8.13
N LYS A 114 -1.94 1.01 9.20
CA LYS A 114 -1.66 0.31 10.45
C LYS A 114 -2.74 0.51 11.51
N HIS A 115 -3.77 1.32 11.21
CA HIS A 115 -4.86 1.71 12.10
C HIS A 115 -4.35 2.35 13.40
N TRP A 116 -3.42 3.29 13.33
CA TRP A 116 -2.92 3.96 14.54
C TRP A 116 -4.02 4.70 15.30
N VAL A 117 -5.05 5.15 14.59
CA VAL A 117 -6.24 5.77 15.16
C VAL A 117 -7.45 4.91 14.77
N PRO A 118 -8.32 4.54 15.73
CA PRO A 118 -9.54 3.79 15.46
C PRO A 118 -10.51 4.55 14.52
N MET A 119 -11.26 3.79 13.74
CA MET A 119 -12.39 4.31 12.96
C MET A 119 -13.66 4.35 13.82
N SER A 120 -14.53 5.31 13.55
CA SER A 120 -15.92 5.28 14.01
C SER A 120 -16.79 4.40 13.10
N ASN A 121 -18.02 4.11 13.52
CA ASN A 121 -19.00 3.42 12.68
C ASN A 121 -19.35 4.22 11.42
N ASP A 122 -19.38 5.55 11.51
CA ASP A 122 -19.62 6.43 10.36
C ASP A 122 -18.51 6.32 9.33
N HIS A 123 -17.24 6.23 9.78
CA HIS A 123 -16.11 5.99 8.90
C HIS A 123 -16.26 4.68 8.13
N ILE A 124 -16.65 3.61 8.82
CA ILE A 124 -16.84 2.28 8.22
C ILE A 124 -17.99 2.32 7.21
N SER A 125 -19.11 2.98 7.55
CA SER A 125 -20.25 3.16 6.65
C SER A 125 -19.87 3.91 5.37
N ALA A 126 -19.13 5.01 5.49
CA ALA A 126 -18.67 5.80 4.36
C ALA A 126 -17.69 5.02 3.46
N LEU A 127 -16.75 4.28 4.05
CA LEU A 127 -15.82 3.42 3.29
C LEU A 127 -16.54 2.33 2.50
N LYS A 128 -17.58 1.72 3.10
CA LYS A 128 -18.45 0.77 2.41
C LYS A 128 -19.16 1.43 1.23
N LYS A 129 -19.75 2.60 1.45
CA LYS A 129 -20.52 3.34 0.44
C LYS A 129 -19.66 3.73 -0.77
N CYS A 130 -18.42 4.18 -0.57
CA CYS A 130 -17.52 4.54 -1.66
C CYS A 130 -16.75 3.34 -2.26
N GLY A 131 -17.05 2.12 -1.80
CA GLY A 131 -16.45 0.90 -2.33
C GLY A 131 -14.95 0.78 -2.08
N ALA A 132 -14.43 1.45 -1.05
CA ALA A 132 -13.01 1.42 -0.72
C ALA A 132 -12.55 0.04 -0.27
N ILE A 133 -11.29 -0.28 -0.54
CA ILE A 133 -10.63 -1.50 -0.08
C ILE A 133 -9.60 -1.15 0.97
N VAL A 134 -9.72 -1.74 2.15
CA VAL A 134 -8.83 -1.47 3.28
C VAL A 134 -7.82 -2.60 3.45
N ASN A 135 -6.56 -2.31 3.16
CA ASN A 135 -5.39 -3.16 3.37
C ASN A 135 -4.84 -2.91 4.78
N THR A 136 -5.25 -3.73 5.75
CA THR A 136 -4.79 -3.66 7.14
C THR A 136 -3.40 -4.28 7.26
N SER A 137 -2.40 -3.48 7.59
CA SER A 137 -0.99 -3.92 7.61
C SER A 137 -0.57 -4.45 8.98
N THR A 138 -0.04 -5.68 9.05
CA THR A 138 0.47 -6.31 10.28
C THR A 138 1.75 -7.11 10.00
N SER A 139 2.44 -7.61 11.02
CA SER A 139 3.65 -8.46 10.88
C SER A 139 3.82 -9.34 12.11
N PRO A 140 4.49 -10.51 12.02
CA PRO A 140 4.99 -11.21 13.20
C PRO A 140 5.95 -10.37 14.07
N LEU A 141 6.53 -9.30 13.52
CA LEU A 141 7.39 -8.35 14.24
C LEU A 141 6.61 -7.32 15.07
N ASP A 142 5.30 -7.21 14.90
CA ASP A 142 4.46 -6.37 15.77
C ASP A 142 4.38 -7.00 17.18
N SER A 143 4.02 -6.19 18.18
CA SER A 143 3.68 -6.71 19.51
C SER A 143 2.36 -7.51 19.47
N ARG A 144 2.10 -8.33 20.49
CA ARG A 144 0.89 -9.14 20.53
C ARG A 144 -0.39 -8.30 20.50
N ALA A 145 -0.44 -7.23 21.30
CA ALA A 145 -1.57 -6.31 21.35
C ALA A 145 -1.81 -5.63 20.00
N GLU A 146 -0.75 -5.24 19.31
CA GLU A 146 -0.84 -4.67 17.97
C GLU A 146 -1.38 -5.66 16.93
N ILE A 147 -0.91 -6.92 16.97
CA ILE A 147 -1.40 -7.99 16.09
C ILE A 147 -2.88 -8.23 16.33
N ASP A 148 -3.27 -8.44 17.59
CA ASP A 148 -4.65 -8.75 17.95
C ASP A 148 -5.58 -7.59 17.56
N TYR A 149 -5.19 -6.35 17.84
CA TYR A 149 -5.93 -5.16 17.40
C TYR A 149 -6.12 -5.14 15.87
N ARG A 150 -5.04 -5.25 15.09
CA ARG A 150 -5.10 -5.15 13.63
C ARG A 150 -5.88 -6.29 12.98
N VAL A 151 -5.72 -7.51 13.47
CA VAL A 151 -6.47 -8.67 13.00
C VAL A 151 -7.96 -8.53 13.34
N ASN A 152 -8.29 -8.06 14.54
CA ASN A 152 -9.68 -7.80 14.93
C ASN A 152 -10.30 -6.68 14.09
N THR A 153 -9.60 -5.56 13.86
CA THR A 153 -10.07 -4.50 12.96
C THR A 153 -10.32 -5.02 11.55
N PHE A 154 -9.39 -5.78 10.98
CA PHE A 154 -9.57 -6.44 9.68
C PHE A 154 -10.84 -7.31 9.64
N LYS A 155 -11.03 -8.19 10.64
CA LYS A 155 -12.21 -9.06 10.73
C LYS A 155 -13.51 -8.27 10.88
N SER A 156 -13.51 -7.23 11.72
CA SER A 156 -14.67 -6.36 11.93
C SER A 156 -15.06 -5.60 10.67
N LEU A 157 -14.10 -5.04 9.93
CA LEU A 157 -14.36 -4.37 8.65
C LEU A 157 -15.04 -5.32 7.65
N LYS A 158 -14.54 -6.55 7.53
CA LYS A 158 -15.16 -7.59 6.70
C LYS A 158 -16.58 -7.89 7.14
N LYS A 159 -16.80 -8.12 8.44
CA LYS A 159 -18.13 -8.40 9.01
C LYS A 159 -19.14 -7.29 8.72
N LEU A 160 -18.67 -6.04 8.70
CA LEU A 160 -19.50 -4.85 8.41
C LEU A 160 -19.66 -4.58 6.90
N GLY A 161 -19.07 -5.41 6.04
CA GLY A 161 -19.23 -5.35 4.59
C GLY A 161 -18.27 -4.41 3.87
N VAL A 162 -17.20 -3.95 4.53
CA VAL A 162 -16.08 -3.26 3.86
C VAL A 162 -15.17 -4.31 3.25
N LYS A 163 -14.80 -4.15 1.97
CA LYS A 163 -13.77 -5.00 1.36
C LYS A 163 -12.45 -4.78 2.10
N SER A 164 -11.94 -5.80 2.76
CA SER A 164 -10.72 -5.69 3.54
C SER A 164 -9.78 -6.86 3.27
N VAL A 165 -8.49 -6.55 3.24
CA VAL A 165 -7.39 -7.48 2.99
C VAL A 165 -6.40 -7.35 4.14
N LEU A 166 -5.95 -8.47 4.68
CA LEU A 166 -4.85 -8.45 5.63
C LEU A 166 -3.54 -8.41 4.83
N ARG A 167 -2.73 -7.38 5.04
CA ARG A 167 -1.44 -7.22 4.38
C ARG A 167 -0.34 -7.56 5.37
N VAL A 168 0.31 -8.70 5.20
CA VAL A 168 1.32 -9.18 6.15
C VAL A 168 2.70 -8.81 5.66
N VAL A 169 3.44 -8.05 6.47
CA VAL A 169 4.88 -7.88 6.27
C VAL A 169 5.58 -9.12 6.80
N SER A 170 5.80 -10.08 5.91
CA SER A 170 6.37 -11.38 6.26
C SER A 170 7.90 -11.34 6.38
N VAL A 171 8.42 -12.32 7.10
CA VAL A 171 9.84 -12.49 7.40
C VAL A 171 10.19 -13.96 7.26
N LYS A 172 11.30 -14.24 6.57
CA LYS A 172 11.97 -15.54 6.63
C LYS A 172 12.91 -15.53 7.83
N PHE A 173 12.49 -16.14 8.93
CA PHE A 173 13.31 -16.29 10.13
C PHE A 173 14.41 -17.33 9.93
N GLY A 174 15.50 -17.22 10.71
CA GLY A 174 16.56 -18.22 10.81
C GLY A 174 16.07 -19.56 11.37
N ALA A 175 16.94 -20.57 11.29
CA ALA A 175 16.63 -21.93 11.73
C ALA A 175 16.61 -22.11 13.26
N ASP A 176 17.21 -21.18 14.01
CA ASP A 176 17.26 -21.20 15.48
C ASP A 176 15.84 -21.25 16.10
N SER A 177 15.66 -22.13 17.09
CA SER A 177 14.38 -22.40 17.76
C SER A 177 13.86 -21.21 18.55
N LYS A 178 14.72 -20.28 18.96
CA LYS A 178 14.29 -19.03 19.63
C LYS A 178 13.42 -18.13 18.76
N TYR A 179 13.31 -18.40 17.46
CA TYR A 179 12.44 -17.69 16.53
C TYR A 179 11.14 -18.44 16.22
N ASP A 180 10.90 -19.61 16.80
CA ASP A 180 9.74 -20.47 16.48
C ASP A 180 8.42 -19.82 16.87
N GLU A 181 8.39 -19.06 17.98
CA GLU A 181 7.20 -18.28 18.34
C GLU A 181 6.82 -17.30 17.23
N LYS A 182 7.80 -16.60 16.65
CA LYS A 182 7.59 -15.62 15.58
C LYS A 182 7.17 -16.29 14.27
N LYS A 183 7.71 -17.48 13.96
CA LYS A 183 7.25 -18.31 12.83
C LYS A 183 5.79 -18.73 13.03
N HIS A 184 5.43 -19.25 14.20
CA HIS A 184 4.07 -19.66 14.52
C HIS A 184 3.07 -18.50 14.45
N ILE A 185 3.45 -17.31 14.96
CA ILE A 185 2.64 -16.09 14.80
C ILE A 185 2.44 -15.76 13.32
N GLN A 186 3.50 -15.82 12.51
CA GLN A 186 3.40 -15.57 11.07
C GLN A 186 2.44 -16.55 10.39
N ASP A 187 2.55 -17.84 10.68
CA ASP A 187 1.68 -18.87 10.12
C ASP A 187 0.21 -18.60 10.46
N ARG A 188 -0.07 -18.24 11.73
CA ARG A 188 -1.41 -17.82 12.16
C ARG A 188 -1.93 -16.58 11.45
N LEU A 189 -1.07 -15.62 11.10
CA LEU A 189 -1.47 -14.47 10.30
C LEU A 189 -1.91 -14.89 8.89
N PHE A 190 -1.21 -15.86 8.28
CA PHE A 190 -1.51 -16.38 6.95
C PHE A 190 -2.77 -17.27 6.88
N LEU A 191 -3.33 -17.70 8.01
CA LEU A 191 -4.64 -18.37 8.07
C LEU A 191 -5.83 -17.43 7.77
N ASN A 192 -5.60 -16.12 7.73
CA ASN A 192 -6.65 -15.15 7.41
C ASN A 192 -6.83 -15.03 5.89
N THR A 193 -8.06 -14.73 5.44
CA THR A 193 -8.37 -14.49 4.02
C THR A 193 -9.31 -13.29 3.87
N PRO A 194 -9.16 -12.44 2.84
CA PRO A 194 -8.06 -12.41 1.87
C PRO A 194 -6.77 -11.85 2.48
N ILE A 195 -5.63 -12.28 1.95
CA ILE A 195 -4.29 -11.99 2.44
C ILE A 195 -3.38 -11.51 1.31
N ILE A 196 -2.48 -10.58 1.61
CA ILE A 196 -1.37 -10.22 0.72
C ILE A 196 -0.07 -10.42 1.51
N ASP A 197 0.81 -11.25 0.96
CA ASP A 197 2.19 -11.33 1.42
C ASP A 197 2.99 -10.14 0.89
N ASN A 198 3.56 -9.34 1.79
CA ASN A 198 4.40 -8.20 1.47
C ASN A 198 5.78 -8.34 2.14
N PRO A 199 6.70 -9.11 1.55
CA PRO A 199 7.96 -9.50 2.16
C PRO A 199 8.78 -8.32 2.69
N LEU A 200 9.37 -8.50 3.87
CA LEU A 200 10.18 -7.49 4.53
C LEU A 200 11.38 -7.12 3.66
N ARG A 201 11.57 -5.82 3.47
CA ARG A 201 12.75 -5.25 2.80
C ARG A 201 13.71 -4.75 3.86
N ILE A 202 14.88 -5.40 3.93
CA ILE A 202 15.87 -5.20 4.98
C ILE A 202 17.26 -5.29 4.35
N MET A 203 18.19 -4.46 4.82
CA MET A 203 19.55 -4.43 4.28
C MET A 203 20.34 -5.64 4.76
N ILE A 204 21.31 -6.09 3.95
CA ILE A 204 22.13 -7.27 4.29
C ILE A 204 23.03 -7.04 5.52
N ASN A 205 23.33 -5.78 5.85
CA ASN A 205 24.13 -5.38 7.00
C ASN A 205 23.29 -5.02 8.24
N ASP A 206 21.96 -5.21 8.21
CA ASP A 206 21.15 -5.05 9.42
C ASP A 206 21.56 -6.12 10.44
N ASN A 207 21.71 -5.75 11.72
CA ASN A 207 22.17 -6.66 12.76
C ASN A 207 21.34 -7.94 12.85
N ARG A 208 20.04 -7.89 12.52
CA ARG A 208 19.16 -9.07 12.49
C ARG A 208 19.47 -10.01 11.33
N VAL A 209 20.01 -9.49 10.23
CA VAL A 209 20.50 -10.33 9.13
C VAL A 209 21.86 -10.91 9.48
N VAL A 210 22.77 -10.06 9.97
CA VAL A 210 24.14 -10.47 10.34
C VAL A 210 24.13 -11.54 11.43
N SER A 211 23.23 -11.44 12.42
CA SER A 211 23.08 -12.44 13.48
C SER A 211 22.37 -13.73 13.06
N GLY A 212 21.89 -13.81 11.81
CA GLY A 212 21.12 -14.96 11.32
C GLY A 212 19.66 -14.99 11.75
N GLN A 213 19.16 -13.97 12.45
CA GLN A 213 17.73 -13.88 12.84
C GLN A 213 16.81 -13.82 11.63
N ILE A 214 17.16 -13.04 10.62
CA ILE A 214 16.38 -12.82 9.40
C ILE A 214 17.21 -13.26 8.21
N VAL A 215 16.67 -14.21 7.46
CA VAL A 215 17.27 -14.69 6.22
C VAL A 215 16.78 -13.82 5.07
N VAL A 216 17.70 -13.48 4.17
CA VAL A 216 17.43 -12.61 3.03
C VAL A 216 18.07 -13.13 1.76
N GLN A 217 17.55 -12.67 0.62
CA GLN A 217 18.16 -12.89 -0.68
C GLN A 217 18.13 -11.60 -1.51
N LYS A 218 19.11 -11.44 -2.41
CA LYS A 218 19.06 -10.40 -3.44
C LYS A 218 18.04 -10.83 -4.48
N HIS A 219 17.10 -9.94 -4.83
CA HIS A 219 16.08 -10.25 -5.83
C HIS A 219 16.09 -9.21 -6.95
N LYS A 220 16.53 -9.61 -8.16
CA LYS A 220 16.62 -8.71 -9.33
C LYS A 220 15.29 -8.06 -9.70
N GLY A 221 14.16 -8.76 -9.49
CA GLY A 221 12.81 -8.26 -9.76
C GLY A 221 12.21 -7.33 -8.68
N ALA A 222 12.89 -7.13 -7.55
CA ALA A 222 12.41 -6.20 -6.53
C ALA A 222 12.74 -4.77 -6.99
N VAL A 223 11.72 -3.91 -7.12
CA VAL A 223 11.93 -2.49 -7.45
C VAL A 223 12.97 -1.89 -6.49
N GLY A 224 14.10 -1.41 -7.04
CA GLY A 224 15.21 -0.81 -6.30
C GLY A 224 16.38 -1.74 -5.94
N GLY A 225 16.43 -2.99 -6.43
CA GLY A 225 17.58 -3.90 -6.21
C GLY A 225 17.77 -4.32 -4.75
N SER A 226 16.73 -4.16 -3.93
CA SER A 226 16.78 -4.36 -2.49
C SER A 226 16.93 -5.83 -2.09
N THR A 227 17.64 -6.06 -1.00
CA THR A 227 17.63 -7.32 -0.25
C THR A 227 16.25 -7.54 0.38
N VAL A 228 15.68 -8.74 0.21
CA VAL A 228 14.30 -9.08 0.64
C VAL A 228 14.30 -10.37 1.45
N SER A 229 13.52 -10.41 2.53
CA SER A 229 13.27 -11.60 3.33
C SER A 229 12.00 -12.31 2.84
N ILE A 230 12.17 -13.36 2.04
CA ILE A 230 11.07 -14.03 1.33
C ILE A 230 10.74 -15.34 2.04
N SER A 231 9.64 -15.38 2.80
CA SER A 231 9.16 -16.60 3.47
C SER A 231 8.43 -17.53 2.50
N ASN A 232 7.64 -16.98 1.58
CA ASN A 232 6.94 -17.73 0.53
C ASN A 232 7.54 -17.43 -0.86
N LYS A 233 8.00 -18.46 -1.56
CA LYS A 233 8.61 -18.33 -2.90
C LYS A 233 7.64 -17.87 -3.99
N ALA A 234 6.34 -18.10 -3.81
CA ALA A 234 5.31 -17.67 -4.76
C ALA A 234 4.98 -16.17 -4.67
N THR A 235 5.57 -15.46 -3.71
CA THR A 235 5.20 -14.07 -3.45
C THR A 235 5.63 -13.11 -4.56
N TYR A 236 4.69 -12.29 -5.01
CA TYR A 236 4.89 -11.36 -6.10
C TYR A 236 5.67 -10.10 -5.66
N LEU A 237 6.78 -9.80 -6.34
CA LEU A 237 7.68 -8.67 -5.99
C LEU A 237 7.77 -7.57 -7.06
N GLY A 238 7.10 -7.76 -8.20
CA GLY A 238 7.18 -6.89 -9.37
C GLY A 238 6.33 -5.61 -9.31
N LYS A 239 6.04 -5.04 -10.48
CA LYS A 239 5.19 -3.85 -10.65
C LYS A 239 3.73 -4.17 -10.38
N CYS A 240 2.99 -3.22 -9.82
CA CYS A 240 1.60 -3.46 -9.41
C CYS A 240 0.66 -3.73 -10.60
N GLY A 241 0.94 -3.21 -11.80
CA GLY A 241 0.11 -3.48 -12.98
C GLY A 241 0.12 -4.94 -13.46
N LEU A 242 1.06 -5.76 -13.00
CA LEU A 242 1.12 -7.21 -13.30
C LEU A 242 0.95 -8.06 -12.03
N CYS A 243 0.67 -7.43 -10.88
CA CYS A 243 0.47 -8.13 -9.63
C CYS A 243 -0.87 -8.86 -9.68
N PRO A 244 -0.96 -10.16 -9.37
CA PRO A 244 -2.25 -10.85 -9.35
C PRO A 244 -3.18 -10.31 -8.24
N ASP A 245 -2.62 -9.88 -7.11
CA ASP A 245 -3.42 -9.48 -5.95
C ASP A 245 -4.13 -8.14 -6.13
N GLN A 246 -3.57 -7.22 -6.93
CA GLN A 246 -4.13 -5.89 -7.22
C GLN A 246 -4.60 -5.11 -5.98
N CYS A 247 -3.90 -5.32 -4.87
CA CYS A 247 -4.26 -4.78 -3.55
C CYS A 247 -5.69 -5.13 -3.08
N GLY A 248 -6.23 -6.27 -3.51
CA GLY A 248 -7.57 -6.74 -3.20
C GLY A 248 -8.65 -6.28 -4.17
N VAL A 249 -8.29 -5.49 -5.18
CA VAL A 249 -9.23 -5.08 -6.21
C VAL A 249 -9.49 -6.28 -7.11
N GLU A 250 -10.69 -6.84 -7.00
CA GLU A 250 -11.17 -7.84 -7.96
C GLU A 250 -11.05 -7.25 -9.37
N PHE A 251 -10.25 -7.91 -10.22
CA PHE A 251 -10.05 -7.50 -11.61
C PHE A 251 -11.33 -7.58 -12.46
N ASN A 252 -12.42 -8.07 -11.88
CA ASN A 252 -13.75 -8.06 -12.47
C ASN A 252 -14.38 -6.65 -12.50
N LYS A 253 -13.79 -5.64 -11.84
CA LYS A 253 -14.11 -4.22 -12.10
C LYS A 253 -13.18 -3.63 -13.16
N LEU A 254 -13.34 -4.09 -14.39
CA LEU A 254 -12.84 -3.39 -15.57
C LEU A 254 -13.73 -2.18 -15.85
N TRP A 255 -13.30 -1.00 -15.41
CA TRP A 255 -13.77 0.28 -15.96
C TRP A 255 -12.63 0.93 -16.72
N VAL A 256 -12.70 0.83 -18.05
CA VAL A 256 -11.92 1.67 -18.96
C VAL A 256 -12.83 2.07 -20.12
N GLY A 257 -13.08 3.37 -20.25
CA GLY A 257 -13.55 3.98 -21.51
C GLY A 257 -14.89 3.53 -22.09
N GLY A 258 -15.73 2.79 -21.36
CA GLY A 258 -16.98 2.24 -21.91
C GLY A 258 -16.80 0.96 -22.73
N TYR A 259 -15.64 0.30 -22.67
CA TYR A 259 -15.39 -0.92 -23.45
C TYR A 259 -14.89 -2.10 -22.60
N LYS A 260 -15.63 -3.21 -22.68
CA LYS A 260 -15.43 -4.48 -21.94
C LYS A 260 -14.36 -5.33 -22.64
N MET A 261 -13.31 -5.72 -21.94
CA MET A 261 -12.36 -6.72 -22.44
C MET A 261 -12.99 -8.12 -22.32
N THR A 262 -12.78 -8.98 -23.32
CA THR A 262 -13.19 -10.40 -23.28
C THR A 262 -12.02 -11.28 -23.69
N LYS A 263 -12.04 -12.53 -23.23
CA LYS A 263 -11.23 -13.57 -23.86
C LYS A 263 -11.71 -13.75 -25.30
N GLY A 264 -10.76 -13.86 -26.24
CA GLY A 264 -11.07 -14.25 -27.61
C GLY A 264 -11.50 -15.71 -27.69
N GLU A 265 -11.97 -16.13 -28.87
CA GLU A 265 -12.38 -17.53 -29.15
C GLU A 265 -11.25 -18.54 -28.97
N ASP A 266 -10.01 -18.06 -29.03
CA ASP A 266 -8.83 -18.76 -28.54
C ASP A 266 -8.54 -18.27 -27.12
N ASP A 267 -8.76 -19.15 -26.14
CA ASP A 267 -8.62 -18.96 -24.69
C ASP A 267 -7.22 -18.47 -24.26
N SER A 268 -6.27 -18.45 -25.21
CA SER A 268 -4.90 -17.96 -25.05
C SER A 268 -4.69 -16.48 -25.42
N LYS A 269 -5.69 -15.76 -25.95
CA LYS A 269 -5.58 -14.34 -26.33
C LYS A 269 -6.69 -13.44 -25.75
N MET A 270 -6.28 -12.36 -25.10
CA MET A 270 -7.17 -11.28 -24.65
C MET A 270 -7.30 -10.23 -25.76
N VAL A 271 -8.52 -9.90 -26.19
CA VAL A 271 -8.76 -8.92 -27.26
C VAL A 271 -9.40 -7.62 -26.74
N PRO A 272 -8.99 -6.44 -27.26
CA PRO A 272 -9.55 -5.17 -26.84
C PRO A 272 -10.95 -4.96 -27.41
N CYS A 273 -11.85 -4.42 -26.61
CA CYS A 273 -12.96 -3.67 -27.19
C CYS A 273 -12.47 -2.22 -27.35
N LYS A 274 -12.42 -1.73 -28.60
CA LYS A 274 -11.59 -0.59 -29.06
C LYS A 274 -11.83 0.70 -28.28
N TYR A 275 -10.74 1.37 -27.86
CA TYR A 275 -10.56 2.85 -27.96
C TYR A 275 -9.06 3.23 -27.90
N ASP A 276 -8.63 4.18 -28.74
CA ASP A 276 -7.28 4.80 -28.87
C ASP A 276 -7.48 6.35 -28.74
N PRO A 277 -6.54 7.20 -28.22
CA PRO A 277 -5.20 7.42 -28.77
C PRO A 277 -4.02 7.60 -27.76
N LYS A 278 -2.84 7.13 -28.24
CA LYS A 278 -1.42 7.54 -28.00
C LYS A 278 -1.02 8.30 -26.71
N ALA A 279 -0.09 7.69 -25.96
CA ALA A 279 0.64 8.34 -24.86
C ALA A 279 1.88 9.10 -25.37
N MET A 280 2.03 10.38 -24.97
CA MET A 280 3.25 11.18 -25.13
C MET A 280 4.42 10.60 -24.33
N ASN A 281 5.63 10.85 -24.81
CA ASN A 281 6.87 10.37 -24.19
C ASN A 281 7.35 11.33 -23.07
N GLN A 282 8.19 10.81 -22.19
CA GLN A 282 8.56 11.46 -20.91
C GLN A 282 9.45 12.71 -21.07
N ILE A 283 9.96 12.98 -22.27
CA ILE A 283 10.81 14.14 -22.60
C ILE A 283 9.98 15.38 -22.90
N GLU A 284 8.80 15.23 -23.50
CA GLU A 284 7.86 16.34 -23.79
C GLU A 284 7.21 16.93 -22.53
N MET A 285 7.48 16.37 -21.34
CA MET A 285 6.95 16.85 -20.05
C MET A 285 7.87 17.85 -19.34
N PHE A 286 9.06 18.17 -19.88
CA PHE A 286 10.09 18.98 -19.19
C PHE A 286 10.68 20.13 -20.02
N THR A 287 10.13 20.44 -21.19
CA THR A 287 10.49 21.65 -21.95
C THR A 287 9.27 22.54 -22.10
N ASP A 288 9.30 23.72 -21.50
CA ASP A 288 8.31 24.79 -21.77
C ASP A 288 8.60 25.37 -23.17
N THR A 289 7.88 24.86 -24.16
CA THR A 289 7.47 25.55 -25.39
C THR A 289 6.04 25.16 -25.70
#